data_AF-A0AAV4T2D5-F1
#
_entry.id   AF-A0AAV4T2D5-F1
#
_cell.length_a   1.000
_cell.length_b   1.000
_cell.length_c   1.000
_cell.angle_alpha   90.00
_cell.angle_beta   90.00
_cell.angle_gamma   90.00
#
_symmetry.space_group_name_H-M   'P 1'
#
loop_
_entity.id
_entity.type
_entity.pdbx_description
1 polymer ?
#
loop_
_entity_poly.entity_id
_entity_poly.type
_entity_poly.pdbx_seq_one_letter_code
_entity_poly.pdbx_strand_id
1 'polypeptide(L)'
;MPRSWVAFWGQFCRIDEDESIRVEDKFQYLLSSLKSDTKSRDIVESYPLSKENYSNAIEHLNSRFGRKDLLIEVYIRDLLALVND
;
A
#
# COMPACT_ATOMS: atom_id res chain seq x y z
N MET A 1 -4.58 1.42 9.07
CA MET A 1 -3.47 1.42 10.04
C MET A 1 -2.15 1.39 9.28
N PRO A 2 -1.12 2.14 9.66
CA PRO A 2 0.18 2.14 8.98
C PRO A 2 0.79 0.73 8.86
N ARG A 3 0.62 -0.10 9.90
CA ARG A 3 1.10 -1.50 9.93
C ARG A 3 0.50 -2.39 8.84
N SER A 4 -0.78 -2.23 8.50
CA SER A 4 -1.44 -3.08 7.51
C SER A 4 -0.94 -2.80 6.09
N TRP A 5 -0.59 -1.55 5.78
CA TRP A 5 0.02 -1.20 4.51
C TRP A 5 1.45 -1.70 4.40
N VAL A 6 2.27 -1.54 5.45
CA VAL A 6 3.65 -2.05 5.45
C VAL A 6 3.70 -3.57 5.24
N ALA A 7 2.82 -4.31 5.92
CA ALA A 7 2.73 -5.76 5.76
C ALA A 7 2.24 -6.18 4.36
N PHE A 8 1.31 -5.41 3.78
CA PHE A 8 0.86 -5.60 2.40
C PHE A 8 2.01 -5.33 1.41
N TRP A 9 2.66 -4.17 1.53
CA TRP A 9 3.72 -3.74 0.63
C TRP A 9 4.92 -4.69 0.66
N GLY A 10 5.31 -5.20 1.83
CA GLY A 10 6.38 -6.19 1.94
C GLY A 10 6.12 -7.51 1.22
N GLN A 11 4.84 -7.85 0.95
CA GLN A 11 4.47 -8.99 0.11
C GLN A 11 4.36 -8.58 -1.35
N PHE A 12 3.71 -7.45 -1.61
CA PHE A 12 3.41 -6.96 -2.95
C PHE A 12 4.64 -6.45 -3.71
N CYS A 13 5.67 -5.94 -3.03
CA CYS A 13 6.88 -5.38 -3.68
C CYS A 13 7.58 -6.40 -4.59
N ARG A 14 7.51 -7.69 -4.26
CA ARG A 14 8.06 -8.77 -5.11
C ARG A 14 7.39 -8.83 -6.48
N ILE A 15 6.09 -8.54 -6.53
CA ILE A 15 5.29 -8.52 -7.77
C ILE A 15 5.55 -7.21 -8.51
N ASP A 16 5.65 -6.10 -7.77
CA ASP A 16 5.99 -4.79 -8.32
C ASP A 16 7.36 -4.79 -9.04
N GLU A 17 8.36 -5.44 -8.43
CA GLU A 17 9.74 -5.52 -8.93
C GLU A 17 9.94 -6.61 -10.02
N ASP A 18 9.01 -7.54 -10.18
CA ASP A 18 9.15 -8.65 -11.15
C ASP A 18 8.95 -8.17 -12.60
N GLU A 19 10.02 -8.01 -13.35
CA GLU A 19 10.00 -7.56 -14.76
C GLU A 19 9.33 -8.57 -15.72
N SER A 20 9.15 -9.83 -15.31
CA SER A 20 8.49 -10.85 -16.14
C SER A 20 6.97 -10.70 -16.18
N ILE A 21 6.39 -10.02 -15.18
CA ILE A 21 4.96 -9.77 -15.08
C ILE A 21 4.63 -8.47 -15.81
N ARG A 22 3.61 -8.49 -16.68
CA ARG A 22 3.18 -7.28 -17.38
C ARG A 22 2.61 -6.28 -16.38
N VAL A 23 2.84 -4.99 -16.62
CA VAL A 23 2.39 -3.91 -15.72
C VAL A 23 0.87 -3.92 -15.55
N GLU A 24 0.15 -4.21 -16.63
CA GLU A 24 -1.31 -4.34 -16.62
C GLU A 24 -1.77 -5.47 -15.68
N ASP A 25 -1.07 -6.62 -15.70
CA ASP A 25 -1.34 -7.74 -14.81
C ASP A 25 -1.00 -7.40 -13.35
N LYS A 26 0.10 -6.68 -13.11
CA LYS A 26 0.45 -6.14 -11.78
C LYS A 26 -0.64 -5.21 -11.26
N PHE A 27 -1.18 -4.35 -12.12
CA PHE A 27 -2.23 -3.40 -11.74
C PHE A 27 -3.53 -4.12 -11.38
N GLN A 28 -3.90 -5.13 -12.15
CA GLN A 28 -5.08 -5.95 -11.86
C GLN A 28 -4.89 -6.78 -10.59
N TYR A 29 -3.67 -7.28 -10.34
CA TYR A 29 -3.33 -7.98 -9.12
C TYR A 29 -3.38 -7.06 -7.89
N LEU A 30 -2.89 -5.82 -8.02
CA LEU A 30 -3.03 -4.77 -7.00
C LEU A 30 -4.49 -4.57 -6.62
N LEU A 31 -5.35 -4.32 -7.60
CA LEU A 31 -6.78 -4.10 -7.37
C LEU A 31 -7.45 -5.32 -6.70
N SER A 32 -7.10 -6.53 -7.14
CA SER A 32 -7.66 -7.78 -6.60
C SER A 32 -7.20 -8.08 -5.18
N SER A 33 -5.99 -7.64 -4.82
CA SER A 33 -5.41 -7.87 -3.49
C SER A 33 -5.96 -6.90 -2.43
N LEU A 34 -6.61 -5.82 -2.85
CA LEU A 34 -7.22 -4.84 -1.94
C LEU A 34 -8.65 -5.24 -1.59
N LYS A 35 -8.99 -5.16 -0.30
CA LYS A 35 -10.34 -5.43 0.19
C LYS A 35 -11.33 -4.41 -0.39
N SER A 36 -12.50 -4.91 -0.78
CA SER A 36 -13.66 -4.10 -1.15
C SER A 36 -14.00 -3.08 -0.07
N ASP A 37 -14.54 -1.92 -0.46
CA ASP A 37 -14.98 -0.86 0.47
C ASP A 37 -13.85 -0.33 1.38
N THR A 38 -12.63 -0.25 0.84
CA THR A 38 -11.50 0.36 1.53
C THR A 38 -10.98 1.56 0.77
N LYS A 39 -10.54 2.59 1.50
CA LYS A 39 -9.93 3.79 0.91
C LYS A 39 -8.74 3.48 -0.01
N SER A 40 -8.01 2.39 0.27
CA SER A 40 -6.92 1.93 -0.59
C SER A 40 -7.43 1.48 -1.96
N ARG A 41 -8.55 0.75 -1.97
CA ARG A 41 -9.19 0.28 -3.20
C ARG A 41 -9.81 1.43 -3.99
N ASP A 42 -10.47 2.37 -3.31
CA ASP A 42 -11.04 3.56 -3.95
C ASP A 42 -9.98 4.36 -4.72
N ILE A 43 -8.77 4.49 -4.14
CA ILE A 43 -7.64 5.14 -4.82
C ILE A 43 -7.30 4.39 -6.11
N VAL A 44 -7.15 3.06 -6.06
CA VAL A 44 -6.79 2.26 -7.24
C VAL A 44 -7.89 2.32 -8.31
N GLU A 45 -9.16 2.19 -7.92
CA GLU A 45 -10.30 2.25 -8.83
C GLU A 45 -10.50 3.64 -9.46
N SER A 46 -9.95 4.70 -8.87
CA SER A 46 -9.99 6.05 -9.43
C SER A 46 -9.10 6.24 -10.67
N TYR A 47 -8.17 5.30 -10.91
CA TYR A 47 -7.32 5.30 -12.09
C TYR A 47 -7.82 4.28 -13.11
N PRO A 48 -7.82 4.60 -14.41
CA PRO A 48 -7.98 3.60 -15.45
C PRO A 48 -6.90 2.52 -15.32
N LEU A 49 -7.26 1.23 -15.45
CA LEU A 49 -6.34 0.09 -15.43
C LEU A 49 -5.47 0.05 -16.69
N SER A 50 -4.55 1.01 -16.81
CA SER A 50 -3.57 1.10 -17.89
C SER A 50 -2.15 1.07 -17.35
N LYS A 51 -1.21 0.66 -18.20
CA LYS A 51 0.21 0.64 -17.88
C LYS A 51 0.75 2.01 -17.45
N GLU A 52 0.27 3.10 -18.06
CA GLU A 52 0.74 4.45 -17.69
C GLU A 52 0.29 4.88 -16.30
N ASN A 53 -0.86 4.38 -15.83
CA ASN A 53 -1.46 4.81 -14.56
C ASN A 53 -1.05 3.96 -13.37
N TYR A 54 -0.44 2.80 -13.59
CA TYR A 54 0.01 1.91 -12.52
C TYR A 54 0.96 2.62 -11.54
N SER A 55 2.00 3.29 -12.06
CA SER A 55 2.97 4.01 -11.23
C SER A 55 2.32 5.12 -10.40
N ASN A 56 1.37 5.85 -11.00
CA ASN A 56 0.63 6.92 -10.32
C ASN A 56 -0.22 6.36 -9.16
N ALA A 57 -0.88 5.22 -9.38
CA ALA A 57 -1.66 4.56 -8.32
C ALA A 57 -0.77 4.08 -7.16
N ILE A 58 0.38 3.48 -7.47
CA ILE A 58 1.36 3.04 -6.47
C ILE A 58 1.93 4.23 -5.67
N GLU A 59 2.31 5.31 -6.34
CA GLU A 59 2.83 6.51 -5.67
C GLU A 59 1.77 7.15 -4.76
N HIS A 60 0.52 7.22 -5.21
CA HIS A 60 -0.59 7.72 -4.40
C HIS A 60 -0.83 6.84 -3.17
N LEU A 61 -0.82 5.52 -3.32
CA LEU A 61 -0.93 4.59 -2.20
C LEU A 61 0.22 4.75 -1.20
N ASN A 62 1.46 4.83 -1.69
CA ASN A 62 2.65 4.98 -0.86
C ASN A 62 2.69 6.33 -0.12
N SER A 63 2.31 7.42 -0.76
CA SER A 63 2.23 8.74 -0.11
C SER A 63 1.14 8.77 0.97
N ARG A 64 0.03 8.04 0.77
CA ARG A 64 -1.10 8.02 1.72
C ARG A 64 -0.87 7.08 2.90
N PHE A 65 -0.28 5.90 2.65
CA PHE A 65 -0.22 4.79 3.61
C PHE A 65 1.20 4.34 3.98
N GLY A 66 2.21 4.64 3.14
CA GLY A 66 3.62 4.28 3.33
C GLY A 66 4.44 5.28 4.16
N ARG A 67 3.78 6.31 4.71
CA ARG A 67 4.31 7.35 5.60
C ARG A 67 5.03 6.75 6.82
N LYS A 68 6.35 6.68 6.76
CA LYS A 68 7.22 6.15 7.84
C LYS A 68 7.07 6.95 9.14
N ASP A 69 6.79 8.24 9.04
CA ASP A 69 6.43 9.15 10.13
C ASP A 69 5.24 8.65 10.95
N LEU A 70 4.16 8.22 10.28
CA LEU A 70 2.98 7.66 10.94
C LEU A 70 3.28 6.31 11.61
N LEU A 71 4.19 5.52 11.05
CA LEU A 71 4.60 4.25 11.65
C LEU A 71 5.42 4.47 12.93
N ILE A 72 6.35 5.44 12.91
CA ILE A 72 7.12 5.84 14.09
C ILE A 72 6.19 6.34 15.19
N GLU A 73 5.20 7.17 14.86
CA GLU A 73 4.23 7.67 15.84
C GLU A 73 3.43 6.53 16.50
N VAL A 74 2.98 5.53 15.72
CA VAL A 74 2.32 4.34 16.25
C VAL A 74 3.25 3.55 17.17
N TYR A 75 4.51 3.35 16.79
CA TYR A 75 5.47 2.65 17.65
C TYR A 75 5.78 3.42 18.95
N ILE A 76 5.91 4.75 18.89
CA ILE A 76 6.12 5.58 20.08
C ILE A 76 4.93 5.46 21.03
N ARG A 77 3.69 5.52 20.52
CA ARG A 77 2.50 5.32 21.37
C ARG A 77 2.48 3.95 22.03
N ASP A 78 2.78 2.89 21.29
CA ASP A 78 2.81 1.54 21.84
C ASP A 78 3.91 1.39 22.91
N LEU A 79 5.10 1.97 22.69
CA LEU A 79 6.18 1.99 23.69
C LEU A 79 5.79 2.78 24.95
N LEU A 80 5.16 3.95 24.78
CA LEU A 80 4.69 4.76 25.92
C LEU A 80 3.59 4.04 26.71
N ALA A 81 2.72 3.30 26.04
CA ALA A 81 1.68 2.49 26.69
C ALA A 81 2.28 1.35 27.52
N LEU A 82 3.41 0.77 27.11
CA LEU A 82 4.09 -0.31 27.83
C LEU A 82 4.88 0.14 29.07
N VAL A 83 5.27 1.42 29.14
CA VAL A 83 6.05 1.97 30.26
C VAL A 83 5.15 2.65 31.30
N ASN A 84 3.91 2.99 30.93
CA ASN A 84 2.91 3.58 31.82
C ASN A 84 1.99 2.54 32.49
N ASP A 85 2.34 1.25 32.43
CA ASP A 85 1.68 0.14 33.13
C ASP A 85 2.50 -0.29 34.37
#